data_AF-A0A075H1V8-F1
#
_entry.id   AF-A0A075H1V8-F1
#
_cell.length_a   1.000
_cell.length_b   1.000
_cell.length_c   1.000
_cell.angle_alpha   90.00
_cell.angle_beta   90.00
_cell.angle_gamma   90.00
#
_symmetry.space_group_name_H-M   'P 1'
#
loop_
_entity.id
_entity.type
_entity.pdbx_description
1 polymer ?
#
loop_
_entity_poly.entity_id
_entity_poly.type
_entity_poly.pdbx_seq_one_letter_code
_entity_poly.pdbx_strand_id
1 'polypeptide(L)'
;MEKDRKEGIRGMANPGRYGIERVAYWLMRITGLGLLFYFIGHIYETSSLLDGKAAWNSMLELTQTTEGHIFLTLVIGMCVFHTGNGIRLMIAQSGFGLGKPRRPDYPYTSSSLNMKNKLCIYVSIGLAALAMMYGLGVMYDV
;
A
#
# COMPACT_ATOMS: atom_id res chain seq x y z
N MET A 1 -25.60 -19.22 2.17
CA MET A 1 -24.56 -20.27 2.29
C MET A 1 -24.19 -20.91 0.95
N GLU A 2 -25.14 -21.32 0.10
CA GLU A 2 -24.81 -22.01 -1.17
C GLU A 2 -24.17 -21.12 -2.25
N LYS A 3 -24.55 -19.84 -2.31
CA LYS A 3 -24.02 -18.86 -3.28
C LYS A 3 -22.53 -18.55 -3.04
N ASP A 4 -22.13 -18.45 -1.77
CA ASP A 4 -20.74 -18.18 -1.34
C ASP A 4 -19.76 -19.28 -1.77
N ARG A 5 -20.22 -20.53 -1.92
CA ARG A 5 -19.36 -21.68 -2.23
C ARG A 5 -18.97 -21.76 -3.71
N LYS A 6 -19.60 -20.97 -4.58
CA LYS A 6 -19.40 -20.99 -6.05
C LYS A 6 -18.63 -19.78 -6.59
N GLU A 7 -18.19 -18.86 -5.73
CA GLU A 7 -17.63 -17.58 -6.20
C GLU A 7 -16.19 -17.68 -6.71
N GLY A 8 -15.44 -18.73 -6.36
CA GLY A 8 -14.09 -18.99 -6.89
C GLY A 8 -13.19 -17.74 -6.90
N ILE A 9 -12.59 -17.45 -8.06
CA ILE A 9 -11.71 -16.27 -8.26
C ILE A 9 -12.46 -14.95 -8.05
N ARG A 10 -13.75 -14.88 -8.41
CA ARG A 10 -14.58 -13.67 -8.19
C ARG A 10 -14.78 -13.38 -6.70
N GLY A 11 -14.91 -14.43 -5.89
CA GLY A 11 -14.99 -14.31 -4.43
C GLY A 11 -13.69 -13.77 -3.82
N MET A 12 -12.53 -14.16 -4.37
CA MET A 12 -11.23 -13.63 -3.96
C MET A 12 -11.05 -12.16 -4.36
N ALA A 13 -11.56 -11.79 -5.54
CA ALA A 13 -11.49 -10.44 -6.12
C ALA A 13 -12.42 -9.42 -5.41
N ASN A 14 -13.42 -9.87 -4.66
CA ASN A 14 -14.38 -8.99 -4.02
C ASN A 14 -13.78 -8.30 -2.77
N PRO A 15 -13.59 -6.96 -2.78
CA PRO A 15 -13.01 -6.24 -1.65
C PRO A 15 -14.03 -5.99 -0.53
N GLY A 16 -15.34 -6.11 -0.81
CA GLY A 16 -16.41 -5.76 0.13
C GLY A 16 -16.69 -6.82 1.20
N ARG A 17 -16.15 -8.04 1.05
CA ARG A 17 -16.27 -9.10 2.07
C ARG A 17 -15.11 -8.98 3.06
N TYR A 18 -15.38 -9.18 4.36
CA TYR A 18 -14.38 -9.27 5.44
C TYR A 18 -13.73 -7.95 5.92
N GLY A 19 -14.34 -6.79 5.63
CA GLY A 19 -13.99 -5.51 6.27
C GLY A 19 -12.68 -4.87 5.78
N ILE A 20 -12.09 -3.99 6.62
CA ILE A 20 -10.91 -3.18 6.27
C ILE A 20 -9.66 -4.05 6.01
N GLU A 21 -9.59 -5.23 6.62
CA GLU A 21 -8.49 -6.17 6.43
C GLU A 21 -8.42 -6.68 5.00
N ARG A 22 -9.56 -6.88 4.34
CA ARG A 22 -9.62 -7.27 2.93
C ARG A 22 -9.08 -6.17 2.03
N VAL A 23 -9.46 -4.92 2.32
CA VAL A 23 -8.96 -3.74 1.60
C VAL A 23 -7.44 -3.62 1.79
N ALA A 24 -6.95 -3.73 3.03
CA ALA A 24 -5.51 -3.66 3.32
C ALA A 24 -4.71 -4.79 2.65
N TYR A 25 -5.28 -5.99 2.54
CA TYR A 25 -4.69 -7.10 1.80
C TYR A 25 -4.54 -6.78 0.31
N TRP A 26 -5.58 -6.23 -0.32
CA TRP A 26 -5.54 -5.83 -1.73
C TRP A 26 -4.55 -4.70 -1.96
N LEU A 27 -4.60 -3.66 -1.12
CA LEU A 27 -3.67 -2.54 -1.20
C LEU A 27 -2.22 -3.02 -1.06
N MET A 28 -1.89 -3.90 -0.10
CA MET A 28 -0.51 -4.38 0.08
C MET A 28 0.06 -5.00 -1.19
N ARG A 29 -0.77 -5.74 -1.94
CA ARG A 29 -0.36 -6.42 -3.18
C ARG A 29 -0.24 -5.44 -4.34
N ILE A 30 -1.25 -4.59 -4.52
CA ILE A 30 -1.28 -3.62 -5.61
C ILE A 30 -0.14 -2.62 -5.45
N THR A 31 0.08 -2.08 -4.24
CA THR A 31 1.19 -1.17 -3.98
C THR A 31 2.53 -1.88 -4.14
N GLY A 32 2.66 -3.15 -3.76
CA GLY A 32 3.90 -3.91 -3.96
C GLY A 32 4.25 -4.09 -5.43
N LEU A 33 3.27 -4.45 -6.27
CA LEU A 33 3.47 -4.57 -7.71
C LEU A 33 3.75 -3.21 -8.36
N GLY A 34 2.99 -2.16 -7.97
CA GLY A 34 3.23 -0.79 -8.45
C GLY A 34 4.63 -0.29 -8.11
N LEU A 35 5.08 -0.50 -6.87
CA LEU A 35 6.42 -0.14 -6.42
C LEU A 35 7.52 -0.97 -7.10
N LEU A 36 7.28 -2.24 -7.42
CA LEU A 36 8.23 -3.04 -8.19
C LEU A 36 8.46 -2.43 -9.58
N PHE A 37 7.38 -2.09 -10.29
CA PHE A 37 7.50 -1.44 -11.60
C PHE A 37 8.15 -0.06 -11.49
N TYR A 38 7.76 0.73 -10.50
CA TYR A 38 8.38 2.03 -10.23
C TYR A 38 9.87 1.89 -9.91
N PHE A 39 10.27 0.91 -9.10
CA PHE A 39 11.66 0.70 -8.72
C PHE A 39 12.55 0.43 -9.94
N ILE A 40 12.09 -0.38 -10.90
CA ILE A 40 12.81 -0.62 -12.16
C ILE A 40 12.92 0.69 -12.95
N GLY A 41 11.81 1.43 -13.11
CA GLY A 41 11.81 2.72 -13.81
C GLY A 41 12.68 3.77 -13.11
N HIS A 42 12.72 3.77 -11.78
CA HIS A 42 13.48 4.71 -10.98
C HIS A 42 14.98 4.42 -11.04
N ILE A 43 15.39 3.15 -11.12
CA ILE A 43 16.80 2.81 -11.42
C ILE A 43 17.19 3.37 -12.79
N TYR A 44 16.32 3.22 -13.80
CA TYR A 44 16.58 3.76 -15.13
C TYR A 44 16.68 5.30 -15.12
N GLU A 45 15.71 5.99 -14.52
CA GLU A 45 15.71 7.45 -14.41
C GLU A 45 16.93 7.97 -13.63
N THR A 46 17.24 7.40 -12.47
CA THR A 46 18.43 7.78 -11.68
C THR A 46 19.75 7.44 -12.38
N SER A 47 19.78 6.43 -13.26
CA SER A 47 20.99 6.12 -14.03
C SER A 47 21.40 7.23 -15.01
N SER A 48 20.44 8.07 -15.45
CA SER A 48 20.73 9.23 -16.32
C SER A 48 21.65 10.28 -15.69
N LEU A 49 21.83 10.21 -14.36
CA LEU A 49 22.83 11.01 -13.65
C LEU A 49 24.26 10.73 -14.17
N LEU A 50 24.54 9.49 -14.60
CA LEU A 50 25.84 9.08 -15.14
C LEU A 50 26.09 9.64 -16.54
N ASP A 51 25.04 9.97 -17.28
CA ASP A 51 25.09 10.52 -18.64
C ASP A 51 25.29 12.06 -18.64
N GLY A 52 25.39 12.66 -17.46
CA GLY A 52 25.69 14.06 -17.25
C GLY A 52 24.47 14.97 -17.09
N LYS A 53 24.74 16.24 -16.79
CA LYS A 53 23.72 17.21 -16.36
C LYS A 53 22.59 17.40 -17.38
N ALA A 54 22.90 17.39 -18.67
CA ALA A 54 21.88 17.58 -19.71
C ALA A 54 20.87 16.43 -19.76
N ALA A 55 21.34 15.19 -19.66
CA ALA A 55 20.49 14.00 -19.63
C ALA A 55 19.62 13.96 -18.36
N TRP A 56 20.22 14.23 -17.20
CA TRP A 56 19.50 14.34 -15.93
C TRP A 56 18.40 15.41 -15.96
N ASN A 57 18.72 16.61 -16.46
CA ASN A 57 17.73 17.68 -16.56
C ASN A 57 16.56 17.31 -17.48
N SER A 58 16.84 16.64 -18.60
CA SER A 58 15.78 16.17 -19.51
C SER A 58 14.88 15.10 -18.86
N MET A 59 15.43 14.22 -18.03
CA MET A 59 14.62 13.28 -17.24
C MET A 59 13.77 13.99 -16.18
N LEU A 60 14.32 15.01 -15.51
CA LEU A 60 13.58 15.79 -14.53
C LEU A 60 12.34 16.46 -15.14
N GLU A 61 12.40 16.96 -16.38
CA GLU A 61 11.25 17.57 -17.06
C GLU A 61 10.01 16.67 -17.07
N LEU A 62 10.18 15.34 -17.17
CA LEU A 62 9.07 14.38 -17.10
C LEU A 62 8.36 14.42 -15.74
N THR A 63 9.13 14.58 -14.66
CA THR A 63 8.62 14.61 -13.28
C THR A 63 8.00 15.95 -12.92
N GLN A 64 8.36 17.04 -13.62
CA GLN A 64 7.84 18.39 -13.39
C GLN A 64 6.50 18.68 -14.09
N THR A 65 5.93 17.70 -14.79
CA THR A 65 4.59 17.81 -15.40
C THR A 65 3.50 17.57 -14.36
N THR A 66 2.28 18.04 -14.63
CA THR A 66 1.11 17.77 -13.78
C THR A 66 0.88 16.25 -13.60
N GLU A 67 1.01 15.49 -14.68
CA GLU A 67 0.91 14.03 -14.67
C GLU A 67 2.04 13.40 -13.84
N GLY A 68 3.27 13.91 -13.99
CA GLY A 68 4.44 13.53 -13.20
C GLY A 68 4.23 13.73 -11.70
N HIS A 69 3.70 14.89 -11.30
CA HIS A 69 3.37 15.20 -9.91
C HIS A 69 2.30 14.27 -9.35
N ILE A 70 1.21 14.03 -10.09
CA ILE A 70 0.16 13.09 -9.66
C ILE A 70 0.74 11.68 -9.50
N PHE A 71 1.54 11.22 -10.46
CA PHE A 71 2.16 9.91 -10.41
C PHE A 71 3.11 9.77 -9.21
N LEU A 72 4.02 10.73 -9.01
CA LEU A 72 4.96 10.72 -7.88
C LEU A 72 4.23 10.81 -6.54
N THR A 73 3.13 11.57 -6.45
CA THR A 73 2.25 11.60 -5.27
C THR A 73 1.69 10.22 -4.97
N LEU A 74 1.20 9.51 -5.99
CA LEU A 74 0.71 8.14 -5.80
C LEU A 74 1.82 7.21 -5.33
N VAL A 75 3.03 7.33 -5.91
CA VAL A 75 4.20 6.55 -5.49
C VAL A 75 4.53 6.81 -4.01
N ILE A 76 4.51 8.06 -3.55
CA ILE A 76 4.70 8.40 -2.12
C ILE A 76 3.66 7.67 -1.26
N GLY A 77 2.38 7.75 -1.62
CA GLY A 77 1.31 7.05 -0.90
C GLY A 77 1.50 5.54 -0.88
N MET A 78 1.88 4.95 -2.02
CA MET A 78 2.17 3.52 -2.15
C MET A 78 3.33 3.12 -1.22
N CYS A 79 4.45 3.84 -1.23
CA CYS A 79 5.62 3.59 -0.38
C CYS A 79 5.25 3.59 1.10
N VAL A 80 4.57 4.65 1.57
CA VAL A 80 4.23 4.82 2.98
C VAL A 80 3.24 3.76 3.46
N PHE A 81 2.17 3.51 2.68
CA PHE A 81 1.22 2.46 3.03
C PHE A 81 1.86 1.08 2.99
N HIS A 82 2.60 0.73 1.94
CA HIS A 82 3.23 -0.58 1.77
C HIS A 82 4.21 -0.86 2.91
N THR A 83 4.99 0.14 3.30
CA THR A 83 5.93 0.05 4.42
C THR A 83 5.19 -0.08 5.75
N GLY A 84 4.26 0.82 6.06
CA GLY A 84 3.54 0.80 7.34
C GLY A 84 2.73 -0.48 7.56
N ASN A 85 1.98 -0.90 6.53
CA ASN A 85 1.22 -2.14 6.58
C ASN A 85 2.14 -3.38 6.53
N GLY A 86 3.28 -3.31 5.83
CA GLY A 86 4.30 -4.35 5.82
C GLY A 86 4.93 -4.58 7.20
N ILE A 87 5.32 -3.51 7.90
CA ILE A 87 5.84 -3.57 9.27
C ILE A 87 4.82 -4.21 10.21
N ARG A 88 3.54 -3.81 10.10
CA ARG A 88 2.45 -4.46 10.85
C ARG A 88 2.43 -5.97 10.62
N LEU A 89 2.55 -6.42 9.37
CA LEU A 89 2.57 -7.85 9.04
C LEU A 89 3.81 -8.56 9.58
N MET A 90 4.99 -7.94 9.53
CA MET A 90 6.23 -8.50 10.11
C MET A 90 6.10 -8.68 11.63
N ILE A 91 5.55 -7.67 12.34
CA ILE A 91 5.28 -7.76 13.78
C ILE A 91 4.27 -8.88 14.08
N ALA A 92 3.20 -8.97 13.28
CA ALA A 92 2.18 -10.00 13.42
C ALA A 92 2.75 -11.41 13.18
N GLN A 93 3.68 -11.57 12.23
CA GLN A 93 4.35 -12.84 11.95
C GLN A 93 5.22 -13.29 13.13
N SER A 94 5.80 -12.35 13.88
CA SER A 94 6.50 -12.62 15.15
C SER A 94 5.56 -12.95 16.32
N GLY A 95 4.25 -13.06 16.08
CA GLY A 95 3.23 -13.37 17.10
C GLY A 95 2.76 -12.17 17.92
N PHE A 96 3.33 -10.98 17.69
CA PHE A 96 2.94 -9.77 18.41
C PHE A 96 1.70 -9.11 17.81
N GLY A 97 0.87 -8.50 18.65
CA GLY A 97 -0.30 -7.76 18.21
C GLY A 97 -1.49 -8.61 17.73
N LEU A 98 -1.36 -9.94 17.64
CA LEU A 98 -2.46 -10.86 17.34
C LEU A 98 -3.34 -11.13 18.58
N GLY A 99 -4.60 -11.45 18.37
CA GLY A 99 -5.47 -11.93 19.45
C GLY A 99 -5.13 -13.36 19.88
N LYS A 100 -5.53 -13.73 21.11
CA LYS A 100 -5.25 -15.07 21.65
C LYS A 100 -5.93 -16.16 20.82
N PRO A 101 -5.24 -17.28 20.52
CA PRO A 101 -5.88 -18.43 19.91
C PRO A 101 -7.08 -18.88 20.75
N ARG A 102 -8.21 -19.10 20.10
CA ARG A 102 -9.43 -19.61 20.71
C ARG A 102 -9.95 -20.76 19.85
N ARG A 103 -10.61 -21.73 20.48
CA ARG A 103 -11.34 -22.76 19.76
C ARG A 103 -12.38 -22.09 18.83
N PRO A 104 -12.41 -22.44 17.53
CA PRO A 104 -13.41 -21.93 16.61
C PRO A 104 -14.75 -22.63 16.88
N ASP A 105 -15.47 -22.13 17.88
CA ASP A 105 -16.83 -22.55 18.19
C ASP A 105 -17.82 -21.66 17.42
N TYR A 106 -18.93 -22.23 16.96
CA TYR A 106 -19.95 -21.46 16.27
C TYR A 106 -20.62 -20.48 17.25
N PRO A 107 -20.82 -19.20 16.88
CA PRO A 107 -20.49 -18.57 15.59
C PRO A 107 -18.98 -18.30 15.43
N TYR A 108 -18.44 -18.66 14.25
CA TYR A 108 -17.03 -18.47 13.95
C TYR A 108 -16.67 -16.99 13.94
N THR A 109 -15.95 -16.56 14.99
CA THR A 109 -15.41 -15.20 15.10
C THR A 109 -13.90 -15.24 15.00
N SER A 110 -13.34 -14.31 14.23
CA SER A 110 -11.89 -14.21 14.04
C SER A 110 -11.24 -13.67 15.31
N SER A 111 -10.78 -14.55 16.18
CA SER A 111 -10.14 -14.16 17.46
C SER A 111 -8.79 -13.47 17.26
N SER A 112 -8.09 -13.74 16.15
CA SER A 112 -6.80 -13.14 15.82
C SER A 112 -6.91 -11.70 15.28
N LEU A 113 -8.04 -11.35 14.66
CA LEU A 113 -8.29 -10.03 14.05
C LEU A 113 -8.87 -9.06 15.08
N ASN A 114 -8.00 -8.56 15.95
CA ASN A 114 -8.37 -7.63 17.01
C ASN A 114 -8.34 -6.15 16.54
N MET A 115 -8.82 -5.25 17.40
CA MET A 115 -8.85 -3.81 17.11
C MET A 115 -7.45 -3.20 16.93
N LYS A 116 -6.42 -3.75 17.60
CA LYS A 116 -5.04 -3.25 17.47
C LYS A 116 -4.52 -3.41 16.04
N ASN A 117 -4.79 -4.57 15.42
CA ASN A 117 -4.47 -4.82 14.02
C ASN A 117 -5.21 -3.85 13.08
N LYS A 118 -6.51 -3.63 13.32
CA LYS A 118 -7.31 -2.67 12.54
C LYS A 118 -6.79 -1.25 12.68
N LEU A 119 -6.40 -0.84 13.89
CA LEU A 119 -5.81 0.47 14.14
C LEU A 119 -4.52 0.66 13.35
N CYS A 120 -3.62 -0.32 13.33
CA CYS A 120 -2.39 -0.23 12.52
C CYS A 120 -2.67 -0.06 11.02
N ILE A 121 -3.73 -0.68 10.50
CA ILE A 121 -4.17 -0.47 9.11
C ILE A 121 -4.62 0.97 8.91
N TYR A 122 -5.51 1.49 9.77
CA TYR A 122 -5.99 2.87 9.67
C TYR A 122 -4.86 3.89 9.82
N VAL A 123 -3.92 3.66 10.73
CA VAL A 123 -2.71 4.50 10.88
C VAL A 123 -1.87 4.46 9.60
N SER A 124 -1.67 3.29 8.99
CA SER A 124 -0.91 3.18 7.73
C SER A 124 -1.59 3.96 6.59
N ILE A 125 -2.92 3.91 6.50
CA ILE A 125 -3.71 4.68 5.52
C ILE A 125 -3.62 6.18 5.82
N GLY A 126 -3.77 6.57 7.09
CA GLY A 126 -3.69 7.97 7.52
C GLY A 126 -2.31 8.58 7.25
N LEU A 127 -1.24 7.86 7.58
CA LEU A 127 0.13 8.29 7.29
C LEU A 127 0.38 8.41 5.78
N ALA A 128 -0.12 7.47 4.98
CA ALA A 128 -0.02 7.56 3.53
C ALA A 128 -0.76 8.79 2.99
N ALA A 129 -1.98 9.06 3.47
CA ALA A 129 -2.74 10.25 3.09
C ALA A 129 -2.02 11.55 3.49
N LEU A 130 -1.49 11.62 4.72
CA LEU A 130 -0.69 12.78 5.18
C LEU A 130 0.55 13.00 4.31
N ALA A 131 1.28 11.94 3.99
CA ALA A 131 2.46 12.01 3.14
C ALA A 131 2.11 12.45 1.71
N MET A 132 0.99 11.96 1.16
CA MET A 132 0.49 12.40 -0.15
C MET A 132 0.09 13.87 -0.14
N MET A 133 -0.62 14.33 0.89
CA MET A 133 -0.98 15.75 1.01
C MET A 133 0.27 16.64 1.09
N TYR A 134 1.25 16.25 1.90
CA TYR A 134 2.52 16.97 1.98
C TYR A 134 3.27 16.96 0.65
N GLY A 135 3.35 15.80 -0.02
CA GLY A 135 3.99 15.65 -1.33
C GLY A 135 3.34 16.54 -2.40
N LEU A 136 2.00 16.62 -2.42
CA LEU A 136 1.28 17.52 -3.33
C LEU A 136 1.61 18.98 -3.06
N GLY A 137 1.63 19.42 -1.80
CA GLY A 137 2.01 20.79 -1.44
C GLY A 137 3.42 21.14 -1.94
N VAL A 138 4.38 20.23 -1.72
CA VAL A 138 5.76 20.40 -2.20
C VAL A 138 5.84 20.43 -3.74
N MET A 139 5.08 19.58 -4.45
CA MET A 139 5.15 19.49 -5.91
C MET A 139 4.44 20.66 -6.63
N TYR A 140 3.44 21.28 -6.02
CA TYR A 140 2.71 22.41 -6.60
C TYR A 140 3.07 23.76 -5.99
N ASP A 141 4.04 23.81 -5.08
CA ASP A 141 4.42 24.99 -4.30
C ASP A 141 3.22 25.65 -3.56
N VAL A 142 2.36 24.82 -2.94
CA VAL A 142 1.14 25.25 -2.20
C VAL A 142 1.25 24.93 -0.71
#